data_AF-A0AAD4HE36-F1
#
_entry.id   AF-A0AAD4HE36-F1
#
_cell.length_a   1.000
_cell.length_b   1.000
_cell.length_c   1.000
_cell.angle_alpha   90.00
_cell.angle_beta   90.00
_cell.angle_gamma   90.00
#
_symmetry.space_group_name_H-M   'P 1'
#
loop_
_entity.id
_entity.type
_entity.pdbx_description
1 polymer ?
#
loop_
_entity_poly.entity_id
_entity_poly.type
_entity_poly.pdbx_seq_one_letter_code
_entity_poly.pdbx_strand_id
1 'polypeptide(L)'
;RSSFLNSLRTVAGGIFNMPNEYFVSKYDRTSLRQVTDLIGWEAGKRKMYDIFKAPILYPDHIVNEKKIFKNWIVIAKVIKVAICGKMSLYSKARGGPPSYAKIWKLTSCTPGLIAFGVTSIIFILSPDQEFSGDGVGAISSIAYHSIFQTVKKFFVVKWAHQRIKSIVDEINGYVF
;
A
#
# COMPACT_ATOMS: atom_id res chain seq x y z
N ARG A 1 -18.79 -5.84 -1.07
CA ARG A 1 -17.50 -6.27 -0.46
C ARG A 1 -16.40 -6.18 -1.51
N SER A 2 -15.43 -5.27 -1.33
CA SER A 2 -14.43 -4.95 -2.36
C SER A 2 -13.51 -6.14 -2.66
N SER A 3 -13.64 -6.73 -3.85
CA SER A 3 -12.90 -7.92 -4.33
C SER A 3 -11.37 -7.77 -4.23
N PHE A 4 -10.87 -6.54 -4.32
CA PHE A 4 -9.45 -6.22 -4.26
C PHE A 4 -8.82 -6.39 -2.88
N LEU A 5 -9.39 -5.81 -1.81
CA LEU A 5 -8.77 -5.90 -0.47
C LEU A 5 -8.68 -7.35 -0.01
N ASN A 6 -9.69 -8.15 -0.35
CA ASN A 6 -9.65 -9.58 -0.11
C ASN A 6 -8.50 -10.24 -0.89
N SER A 7 -8.33 -9.87 -2.17
CA SER A 7 -7.22 -10.36 -2.99
C SER A 7 -5.85 -9.97 -2.40
N LEU A 8 -5.67 -8.73 -1.94
CA LEU A 8 -4.44 -8.31 -1.27
C LEU A 8 -4.19 -9.11 0.00
N ARG A 9 -5.19 -9.29 0.87
CA ARG A 9 -5.06 -10.07 2.10
C ARG A 9 -4.60 -11.51 1.84
N THR A 10 -5.01 -12.12 0.72
CA THR A 10 -4.55 -13.47 0.38
C THR A 10 -3.07 -13.58 0.01
N VAL A 11 -2.43 -12.48 -0.37
CA VAL A 11 -1.01 -12.45 -0.79
C VAL A 11 -0.16 -11.54 0.07
N ALA A 12 -0.74 -10.89 1.08
CA ALA A 12 -0.09 -9.89 1.92
C ALA A 12 1.14 -10.47 2.62
N GLY A 13 1.08 -11.72 3.07
CA GLY A 13 2.23 -12.41 3.66
C GLY A 13 3.46 -12.43 2.73
N GLY A 14 3.26 -12.71 1.44
CA GLY A 14 4.35 -12.69 0.45
C GLY A 14 4.79 -11.28 0.04
N ILE A 15 3.92 -10.27 0.19
CA ILE A 15 4.25 -8.87 -0.07
C ILE A 15 5.13 -8.30 1.05
N PHE A 16 4.74 -8.56 2.30
CA PHE A 16 5.37 -8.01 3.51
C PHE A 16 6.41 -8.96 4.15
N ASN A 17 6.61 -10.15 3.58
CA ASN A 17 7.49 -11.20 4.11
C ASN A 17 7.12 -11.60 5.55
N MET A 18 5.83 -11.91 5.76
CA MET A 18 5.26 -12.26 7.05
C MET A 18 4.28 -13.43 6.92
N PRO A 19 3.96 -14.14 8.03
CA PRO A 19 2.86 -15.10 8.06
C PRO A 19 1.56 -14.50 7.51
N ASN A 20 0.95 -15.16 6.52
CA ASN A 20 -0.24 -14.64 5.86
C ASN A 20 -1.47 -14.61 6.80
N GLU A 21 -1.44 -15.42 7.87
CA GLU A 21 -2.47 -15.48 8.93
C GLU A 21 -2.74 -14.12 9.57
N TYR A 22 -1.72 -13.27 9.68
CA TYR A 22 -1.85 -11.93 10.26
C TYR A 22 -2.76 -11.00 9.45
N PHE A 23 -2.99 -11.29 8.17
CA PHE A 23 -3.74 -10.43 7.26
C PHE A 23 -5.16 -10.93 6.97
N VAL A 24 -5.61 -11.99 7.65
CA VAL A 24 -6.99 -12.46 7.55
C VAL A 24 -7.94 -11.39 8.11
N SER A 25 -9.10 -11.21 7.48
CA SER A 25 -10.00 -10.06 7.73
C SER A 25 -10.39 -9.83 9.20
N LYS A 26 -10.44 -10.88 10.02
CA LYS A 26 -10.86 -10.82 11.44
C LYS A 26 -9.70 -11.01 12.42
N TYR A 27 -8.46 -11.08 11.92
CA TYR A 27 -7.29 -11.22 12.77
C TYR A 27 -7.07 -9.92 13.56
N ASP A 28 -6.95 -10.03 14.89
CA ASP A 28 -6.61 -8.89 15.74
C ASP A 28 -5.11 -8.58 15.62
N ARG A 29 -4.81 -7.47 14.94
CA ARG A 29 -3.44 -6.98 14.72
C ARG A 29 -3.01 -5.95 15.78
N THR A 30 -3.85 -5.61 16.75
CA THR A 30 -3.59 -4.54 17.73
C THR A 30 -2.35 -4.80 18.58
N SER A 31 -2.09 -6.07 18.90
CA SER A 31 -0.94 -6.52 19.68
C SER A 31 0.27 -6.94 18.83
N LEU A 32 0.14 -6.98 17.50
CA LEU A 32 1.21 -7.41 16.59
C LEU A 32 2.16 -6.25 16.26
N ARG A 33 3.09 -5.98 17.17
CA ARG A 33 4.10 -4.92 17.00
C ARG A 33 4.89 -5.06 15.70
N GLN A 34 5.27 -6.27 15.31
CA GLN A 34 5.97 -6.53 14.05
C GLN A 34 5.22 -6.01 12.80
N VAL A 35 3.89 -5.92 12.85
CA VAL A 35 3.06 -5.40 11.76
C VAL A 35 2.84 -3.89 11.92
N THR A 36 2.47 -3.43 13.12
CA THR A 36 2.13 -2.02 13.36
C THR A 36 3.35 -1.10 13.37
N ASP A 37 4.51 -1.61 13.76
CA ASP A 37 5.77 -0.86 13.77
C ASP A 37 6.18 -0.48 12.34
N LEU A 38 5.84 -1.31 11.33
CA LEU A 38 6.07 -0.99 9.92
C LEU A 38 5.32 0.25 9.44
N ILE A 39 4.22 0.61 10.10
CA ILE A 39 3.49 1.84 9.80
C ILE A 39 3.75 2.92 10.85
N GLY A 40 4.55 2.65 11.88
CA GLY A 40 4.83 3.60 12.97
C GLY A 40 3.59 3.92 13.81
N TRP A 41 2.62 3.00 13.85
CA TRP A 41 1.43 3.15 14.68
C TRP A 41 1.64 2.48 16.03
N GLU A 42 1.14 3.11 17.10
CA GLU A 42 1.23 2.58 18.45
C GLU A 42 -0.10 2.81 19.19
N ALA A 43 -0.60 1.76 19.84
CA ALA A 43 -1.85 1.79 20.59
C ALA A 43 -1.80 2.86 21.70
N GLY A 44 -2.91 3.60 21.86
CA GLY A 44 -3.06 4.61 22.91
C GLY A 44 -2.37 5.95 22.66
N LYS A 45 -1.50 6.08 21.63
CA LYS A 45 -0.94 7.38 21.23
C LYS A 45 -1.95 8.19 20.43
N ARG A 46 -2.50 9.25 21.02
CA ARG A 46 -3.45 10.19 20.37
C ARG A 46 -2.82 11.16 19.37
N LYS A 47 -1.64 10.86 18.83
CA LYS A 47 -0.98 11.74 17.87
C LYS A 47 -1.60 11.55 16.49
N MET A 48 -1.78 12.66 15.76
CA MET A 48 -2.16 12.59 14.34
C MET A 48 -1.15 11.74 13.58
N TYR A 49 -1.64 10.74 12.85
CA TYR A 49 -0.82 9.81 12.09
C TYR A 49 -0.10 10.53 10.94
N ASP A 50 1.22 10.35 10.85
CA ASP A 50 2.06 10.93 9.81
C ASP A 50 2.58 9.83 8.88
N ILE A 51 2.03 9.80 7.67
CA ILE A 51 2.39 8.81 6.65
C ILE A 51 3.87 8.85 6.30
N PHE A 52 4.51 10.02 6.34
CA PHE A 52 5.93 10.15 6.01
C PHE A 52 6.84 9.68 7.14
N LYS A 53 6.30 9.15 8.23
CA LYS A 53 7.08 8.46 9.27
C LYS A 53 6.92 6.96 9.23
N ALA A 54 6.08 6.43 8.34
CA ALA A 54 5.84 4.99 8.21
C ALA A 54 7.10 4.27 7.68
N PRO A 55 7.76 3.41 8.49
CA PRO A 55 8.98 2.71 8.10
C PRO A 55 8.86 1.91 6.80
N ILE A 56 7.69 1.35 6.50
CA ILE A 56 7.42 0.55 5.29
C ILE A 56 7.72 1.30 3.98
N LEU A 57 7.73 2.64 3.98
CA LEU A 57 8.03 3.45 2.80
C LEU A 57 9.54 3.61 2.53
N TYR A 58 10.38 3.16 3.46
CA TYR A 58 11.82 3.36 3.46
C TYR A 58 12.58 2.05 3.25
N PRO A 59 13.76 2.10 2.62
CA PRO A 59 14.59 0.91 2.47
C PRO A 59 15.02 0.43 3.86
N ASP A 60 15.04 -0.88 4.04
CA ASP A 60 15.38 -1.56 5.31
C ASP A 60 14.51 -1.13 6.50
N HIS A 61 13.36 -0.48 6.23
CA HIS A 61 12.48 0.11 7.23
C HIS A 61 13.16 1.20 8.09
N ILE A 62 14.20 1.86 7.57
CA ILE A 62 14.92 2.94 8.28
C ILE A 62 14.44 4.31 7.76
N VAL A 63 13.70 5.03 8.60
CA VAL A 63 13.14 6.35 8.24
C VAL A 63 14.25 7.34 7.90
N ASN A 64 14.29 7.76 6.64
CA ASN A 64 15.20 8.78 6.13
C ASN A 64 14.50 9.55 5.02
N GLU A 65 14.09 10.79 5.29
CA GLU A 65 13.28 11.62 4.39
C GLU A 65 13.84 11.74 2.96
N LYS A 66 15.17 11.74 2.79
CA LYS A 66 15.82 11.78 1.46
C LYS A 66 15.57 10.52 0.64
N LYS A 67 15.24 9.41 1.30
CA LYS A 67 14.99 8.07 0.73
C LYS A 67 13.50 7.68 0.79
N ILE A 68 12.58 8.60 1.05
CA ILE A 68 11.16 8.29 1.09
C ILE A 68 10.67 7.66 -0.22
N PHE A 69 9.83 6.63 -0.12
CA PHE A 69 9.32 5.79 -1.22
C PHE A 69 10.38 4.91 -1.92
N LYS A 70 11.61 4.82 -1.40
CA LYS A 70 12.61 3.90 -1.98
C LYS A 70 12.30 2.41 -1.71
N ASN A 71 11.40 2.08 -0.79
CA ASN A 71 10.80 0.74 -0.74
C ASN A 71 9.66 0.58 -1.77
N TRP A 72 9.95 0.94 -3.01
CA TRP A 72 8.98 1.05 -4.09
C TRP A 72 8.39 -0.31 -4.48
N ILE A 73 9.12 -1.41 -4.26
CA ILE A 73 8.71 -2.76 -4.65
C ILE A 73 7.44 -3.22 -3.93
N VAL A 74 7.28 -2.86 -2.66
CA VAL A 74 6.06 -3.17 -1.89
C VAL A 74 4.85 -2.44 -2.48
N ILE A 75 5.04 -1.17 -2.85
CA ILE A 75 4.02 -0.35 -3.52
C ILE A 75 3.65 -0.96 -4.87
N ALA A 76 4.66 -1.32 -5.67
CA ALA A 76 4.47 -1.92 -6.99
C ALA A 76 3.71 -3.25 -6.91
N LYS A 77 4.06 -4.14 -5.97
CA LYS A 77 3.33 -5.40 -5.73
C LYS A 77 1.86 -5.16 -5.41
N VAL A 78 1.56 -4.22 -4.51
CA VAL A 78 0.18 -3.88 -4.12
C VAL A 78 -0.61 -3.32 -5.30
N ILE A 79 -0.03 -2.39 -6.07
CA ILE A 79 -0.65 -1.84 -7.28
C ILE A 79 -0.89 -2.95 -8.30
N LYS A 80 0.10 -3.81 -8.55
CA LYS A 80 0.01 -4.91 -9.51
C LYS A 80 -1.13 -5.86 -9.14
N VAL A 81 -1.28 -6.23 -7.87
CA VAL A 81 -2.42 -7.02 -7.41
C VAL A 81 -3.74 -6.27 -7.60
N ALA A 82 -3.75 -4.95 -7.43
CA ALA A 82 -4.96 -4.14 -7.61
C ALA A 82 -5.50 -4.17 -9.03
N ILE A 83 -4.60 -3.99 -10.00
CA ILE A 83 -5.01 -3.81 -11.38
C ILE A 83 -4.88 -5.09 -12.21
N CYS A 84 -4.03 -6.04 -11.81
CA CYS A 84 -3.77 -7.30 -12.50
C CYS A 84 -4.25 -8.56 -11.74
N GLY A 85 -4.69 -8.43 -10.49
CA GLY A 85 -5.15 -9.53 -9.66
C GLY A 85 -4.02 -10.30 -8.96
N LYS A 86 -4.36 -11.09 -7.95
CA LYS A 86 -3.37 -11.74 -7.05
C LYS A 86 -2.38 -12.69 -7.75
N MET A 87 -2.81 -13.36 -8.81
CA MET A 87 -1.94 -14.31 -9.54
C MET A 87 -0.80 -13.64 -10.30
N SER A 88 -0.91 -12.33 -10.55
CA SER A 88 0.11 -11.54 -11.25
C SER A 88 1.46 -11.43 -10.52
N LEU A 89 1.53 -11.84 -9.25
CA LEU A 89 2.77 -11.90 -8.46
C LEU A 89 3.58 -13.18 -8.71
N TYR A 90 2.94 -14.27 -9.13
CA TYR A 90 3.57 -15.60 -9.18
C TYR A 90 3.82 -16.10 -10.60
N SER A 91 2.99 -15.71 -11.57
CA SER A 91 3.16 -16.13 -12.97
C SER A 91 2.70 -15.07 -13.95
N LYS A 92 3.21 -15.15 -15.19
CA LYS A 92 2.60 -14.46 -16.32
C LYS A 92 1.25 -15.13 -16.58
N ALA A 93 0.16 -14.44 -16.25
CA ALA A 93 -1.20 -14.99 -16.27
C ALA A 93 -1.50 -15.70 -17.61
N ARG A 94 -1.77 -17.01 -17.55
CA ARG A 94 -2.21 -17.84 -18.68
C ARG A 94 -3.62 -18.35 -18.39
N GLY A 95 -4.61 -17.47 -18.54
CA GLY A 95 -6.03 -17.81 -18.33
C GLY A 95 -6.65 -17.10 -17.13
N GLY A 96 -7.80 -16.46 -17.36
CA GLY A 96 -8.55 -15.66 -16.40
C GLY A 96 -9.26 -14.49 -17.09
N PRO A 97 -10.24 -13.84 -16.43
CA PRO A 97 -10.84 -12.61 -16.93
C PRO A 97 -9.77 -11.54 -17.22
N PRO A 98 -10.01 -10.64 -18.18
CA PRO A 98 -9.07 -9.57 -18.46
C PRO A 98 -8.86 -8.72 -17.20
N SER A 99 -7.60 -8.39 -16.92
CA SER A 99 -7.23 -7.53 -15.79
C SER A 99 -7.80 -6.12 -15.94
N TYR A 100 -8.00 -5.39 -14.83
CA TYR A 100 -8.37 -3.97 -14.90
C TYR A 100 -7.33 -3.14 -15.66
N ALA A 101 -6.04 -3.49 -15.56
CA ALA A 101 -5.00 -2.87 -16.38
C ALA A 101 -5.31 -3.00 -17.88
N LYS A 102 -5.76 -4.19 -18.34
CA LYS A 102 -6.13 -4.41 -19.74
C LYS A 102 -7.46 -3.75 -20.11
N ILE A 103 -8.48 -3.87 -19.26
CA ILE A 103 -9.82 -3.29 -19.49
C ILE A 103 -9.73 -1.76 -19.60
N TRP A 104 -8.98 -1.12 -18.71
CA TRP A 104 -8.82 0.33 -18.66
C TRP A 104 -7.62 0.84 -19.48
N LYS A 105 -6.93 -0.05 -20.21
CA LYS A 105 -5.75 0.27 -21.05
C LYS A 105 -4.69 1.07 -20.28
N LEU A 106 -4.45 0.69 -19.03
CA LEU A 106 -3.43 1.33 -18.21
C LEU A 106 -2.03 0.95 -18.73
N THR A 107 -1.20 1.96 -18.97
CA THR A 107 0.18 1.80 -19.45
C THR A 107 1.21 2.36 -18.48
N SER A 108 0.77 3.12 -17.48
CA SER A 108 1.62 3.73 -16.47
C SER A 108 0.84 4.03 -15.20
N CYS A 109 1.56 4.15 -14.08
CA CYS A 109 1.02 4.53 -12.80
C CYS A 109 0.82 6.04 -12.73
N THR A 110 -0.37 6.46 -12.32
CA THR A 110 -0.66 7.86 -11.99
C THR A 110 -0.35 8.14 -10.52
N PRO A 111 -0.16 9.41 -10.12
CA PRO A 111 -0.04 9.78 -8.70
C PRO A 111 -1.17 9.23 -7.82
N GLY A 112 -2.40 9.18 -8.36
CA GLY A 112 -3.55 8.63 -7.66
C GLY A 112 -3.45 7.12 -7.44
N LEU A 113 -2.97 6.36 -8.43
CA LEU A 113 -2.78 4.92 -8.30
C LEU A 113 -1.69 4.59 -7.27
N ILE A 114 -0.61 5.38 -7.24
CA ILE A 114 0.45 5.25 -6.24
C ILE A 114 -0.08 5.57 -4.84
N ALA A 115 -0.80 6.67 -4.68
CA ALA A 115 -1.41 7.05 -3.42
C ALA A 115 -2.40 5.99 -2.91
N PHE A 116 -3.17 5.38 -3.80
CA PHE A 116 -4.04 4.26 -3.48
C PHE A 116 -3.26 3.03 -2.98
N GLY A 117 -2.16 2.67 -3.67
CA GLY A 117 -1.29 1.58 -3.25
C GLY A 117 -0.71 1.81 -1.85
N VAL A 118 -0.18 3.00 -1.59
CA VAL A 118 0.33 3.38 -0.26
C VAL A 118 -0.76 3.34 0.80
N THR A 119 -1.93 3.90 0.54
CA THR A 119 -3.06 3.88 1.49
C THR A 119 -3.51 2.45 1.80
N SER A 120 -3.53 1.58 0.79
CA SER A 120 -3.87 0.17 0.95
C SER A 120 -2.83 -0.58 1.79
N ILE A 121 -1.54 -0.26 1.65
CA ILE A 121 -0.48 -0.80 2.52
C ILE A 121 -0.74 -0.43 3.97
N ILE A 122 -0.98 0.86 4.26
CA ILE A 122 -1.23 1.31 5.63
C ILE A 122 -2.45 0.62 6.22
N PHE A 123 -3.53 0.53 5.45
CA PHE A 123 -4.74 -0.17 5.90
C PHE A 123 -4.50 -1.66 6.22
N ILE A 124 -3.75 -2.38 5.38
CA ILE A 124 -3.46 -3.80 5.61
C ILE A 124 -2.51 -4.02 6.79
N LEU A 125 -1.65 -3.06 7.10
CA LEU A 125 -0.77 -3.12 8.27
C LEU A 125 -1.41 -2.53 9.52
N SER A 126 -2.53 -1.80 9.39
CA SER A 126 -3.28 -1.27 10.52
C SER A 126 -4.05 -2.36 11.26
N PRO A 127 -4.46 -2.12 12.52
CA PRO A 127 -5.39 -3.00 13.22
C PRO A 127 -6.82 -2.99 12.65
N ASP A 128 -7.16 -2.08 11.73
CA ASP A 128 -8.53 -1.93 11.26
C ASP A 128 -8.97 -3.05 10.32
N GLN A 129 -10.22 -3.50 10.49
CA GLN A 129 -10.78 -4.61 9.72
C GLN A 129 -11.49 -4.14 8.45
N GLU A 130 -12.06 -2.94 8.46
CA GLU A 130 -12.86 -2.39 7.37
C GLU A 130 -12.58 -0.90 7.19
N PHE A 131 -12.80 -0.40 5.98
CA PHE A 131 -12.91 1.04 5.76
C PHE A 131 -14.30 1.47 6.22
N SER A 132 -14.35 2.24 7.30
CA SER A 132 -15.56 2.90 7.74
C SER A 132 -16.05 3.92 6.69
N GLY A 133 -17.34 4.26 6.76
CA GLY A 133 -17.94 5.23 5.83
C GLY A 133 -17.37 6.65 5.96
N ASP A 134 -16.83 7.00 7.12
CA ASP A 134 -16.15 8.28 7.39
C ASP A 134 -14.67 8.27 6.96
N GLY A 135 -14.13 7.13 6.53
CA GLY A 135 -12.75 6.99 6.06
C GLY A 135 -11.70 7.02 7.17
N VAL A 136 -12.10 6.80 8.43
CA VAL A 136 -11.23 6.78 9.62
C VAL A 136 -11.22 5.40 10.26
N GLY A 137 -10.02 4.84 10.52
CA GLY A 137 -9.89 3.55 11.19
C GLY A 137 -10.59 3.50 12.54
N ALA A 138 -11.48 2.51 12.74
CA ALA A 138 -12.25 2.37 13.97
C ALA A 138 -11.37 2.10 15.21
N ILE A 139 -10.25 1.40 15.03
CA ILE A 139 -9.29 1.07 16.10
C ILE A 139 -8.11 2.02 16.03
N SER A 140 -7.53 2.18 14.85
CA SER A 140 -6.29 2.96 14.70
C SER A 140 -6.50 4.47 14.79
N SER A 141 -7.73 4.95 14.58
CA SER A 141 -8.07 6.35 14.36
C SER A 141 -7.31 7.02 13.19
N ILE A 142 -6.77 6.21 12.27
CA ILE A 142 -6.05 6.71 11.09
C ILE A 142 -7.05 7.21 10.05
N ALA A 143 -6.94 8.48 9.65
CA ALA A 143 -7.72 9.05 8.55
C ALA A 143 -7.14 8.64 7.19
N TYR A 144 -7.61 7.52 6.63
CA TYR A 144 -7.13 6.97 5.36
C TYR A 144 -7.32 7.91 4.18
N HIS A 145 -8.41 8.67 4.17
CA HIS A 145 -8.64 9.69 3.15
C HIS A 145 -7.56 10.77 3.17
N SER A 146 -7.15 11.22 4.36
CA SER A 146 -6.07 12.21 4.52
C SER A 146 -4.73 11.64 4.09
N ILE A 147 -4.45 10.36 4.33
CA ILE A 147 -3.26 9.68 3.80
C ILE A 147 -3.25 9.73 2.27
N PHE A 148 -4.34 9.30 1.64
CA PHE A 148 -4.47 9.29 0.19
C PHE A 148 -4.22 10.68 -0.41
N GLN A 149 -4.87 11.71 0.14
CA GLN A 149 -4.71 13.08 -0.32
C GLN A 149 -3.27 13.60 -0.14
N THR A 150 -2.66 13.32 1.01
CA THR A 150 -1.29 13.76 1.33
C THR A 150 -0.27 13.14 0.38
N VAL A 151 -0.35 11.82 0.17
CA VAL A 151 0.55 11.11 -0.74
C VAL A 151 0.32 11.54 -2.19
N LYS A 152 -0.94 11.67 -2.62
CA LYS A 152 -1.27 12.14 -3.96
C LYS A 152 -0.70 13.54 -4.21
N LYS A 153 -0.88 14.47 -3.26
CA LYS A 153 -0.34 15.84 -3.34
C LYS A 153 1.18 15.84 -3.44
N PHE A 154 1.86 15.01 -2.64
CA PHE A 154 3.31 14.85 -2.72
C PHE A 154 3.77 14.45 -4.13
N PHE A 155 3.18 13.39 -4.70
CA PHE A 155 3.55 12.93 -6.03
C PHE A 155 3.20 13.94 -7.12
N VAL A 156 2.06 14.62 -7.04
CA VAL A 156 1.69 15.68 -8.00
C VAL A 156 2.71 16.82 -7.98
N VAL A 157 3.08 17.32 -6.79
CA VAL A 157 4.02 18.44 -6.65
C VAL A 157 5.44 18.04 -7.05
N LYS A 158 5.86 16.80 -6.73
CA LYS A 158 7.24 16.33 -6.97
C LYS A 158 7.37 15.46 -8.23
N TRP A 159 6.34 15.38 -9.08
CA TRP A 159 6.31 14.48 -10.24
C TRP A 159 7.47 14.71 -11.21
N ALA A 160 7.84 15.97 -11.41
CA ALA A 160 8.93 16.34 -12.31
C ALA A 160 10.33 16.08 -11.73
N HIS A 161 10.45 15.84 -10.42
CA HIS A 161 11.72 15.68 -9.75
C HIS A 161 12.38 14.35 -10.14
N GLN A 162 13.66 14.38 -10.55
CA GLN A 162 14.36 13.22 -11.14
C GLN A 162 14.28 11.96 -10.28
N ARG A 163 14.54 12.08 -8.97
CA ARG A 163 14.39 10.97 -8.01
C ARG A 163 13.02 10.31 -8.02
N ILE A 164 11.95 11.10 -8.13
CA ILE A 164 10.57 10.59 -8.13
C ILE A 164 10.25 9.93 -9.46
N LYS A 165 10.71 10.52 -10.59
CA LYS A 165 10.61 9.88 -11.90
C LYS A 165 11.25 8.49 -11.89
N SER A 166 12.49 8.37 -11.41
CA SER A 166 13.15 7.06 -11.32
C SER A 166 12.36 6.06 -10.48
N ILE A 167 11.78 6.46 -9.35
CA ILE A 167 10.93 5.57 -8.54
C ILE A 167 9.68 5.15 -9.32
N VAL A 168 9.04 6.07 -10.03
CA VAL A 168 7.84 5.79 -10.84
C VAL A 168 8.17 4.86 -12.02
N ASP A 169 9.33 5.03 -12.64
CA ASP A 169 9.80 4.18 -13.73
C ASP A 169 10.04 2.75 -13.25
N GLU A 170 10.66 2.56 -12.08
CA GLU A 170 10.83 1.24 -11.44
C GLU A 170 9.47 0.59 -11.12
N ILE A 171 8.53 1.36 -10.56
CA ILE A 171 7.17 0.87 -10.30
C ILE A 171 6.49 0.46 -11.61
N ASN A 172 6.58 1.28 -12.66
CA ASN A 172 5.97 0.99 -13.95
C ASN A 172 6.55 -0.27 -14.59
N GLY A 173 7.88 -0.42 -14.62
CA GLY A 173 8.56 -1.58 -15.19
C GLY A 173 8.26 -2.89 -14.45
N TYR A 174 7.89 -2.81 -13.16
CA TYR A 174 7.42 -3.98 -12.43
C TYR A 174 5.93 -4.28 -12.66
N VAL A 175 5.09 -3.24 -12.73
CA VAL A 175 3.62 -3.38 -12.78
C VAL A 175 3.12 -3.80 -14.16
N PHE A 176 3.62 -3.16 -15.22
CA PHE A 176 3.18 -3.32 -16.62
C PHE A 176 4.16 -4.18 -17.42
#